data_AF-X1G3U6-F1
#
_entry.id   AF-X1G3U6-F1
#
_cell.length_a   1.000
_cell.length_b   1.000
_cell.length_c   1.000
_cell.angle_alpha   90.00
_cell.angle_beta   90.00
_cell.angle_gamma   90.00
#
_symmetry.space_group_name_H-M   'P 1'
#
loop_
_entity.id
_entity.type
_entity.pdbx_description
1 polymer ?
#
loop_
_entity_poly.entity_id
_entity_poly.type
_entity_poly.pdbx_seq_one_letter_code
_entity_poly.pdbx_strand_id
1 'polypeptide(L)' 'MSFKPTPVERKVKVGYRVVKGEKIQPIARETGVDRTSIYLWKERALSALREALEPRKRGPKFKKSPKDKEIEKLREKWIS' A
#
# COMPACT_ATOMS: atom_id res chain seq x y z
N MET A 1 -18.01 -27.48 5.17
CA MET A 1 -16.68 -27.15 5.73
C MET A 1 -16.84 -26.03 6.76
N SER A 2 -16.36 -26.23 7.98
CA SER A 2 -16.37 -25.19 9.02
C SER A 2 -15.37 -24.09 8.70
N PHE A 3 -15.78 -22.82 8.83
CA PHE A 3 -14.88 -21.68 8.69
C PHE A 3 -13.77 -21.75 9.75
N LYS A 4 -12.51 -21.88 9.31
CA LYS A 4 -11.35 -21.75 10.20
C LYS A 4 -10.77 -20.34 10.01
N PRO A 5 -10.86 -19.47 11.03
CA PRO A 5 -10.30 -18.13 10.92
C PRO A 5 -8.78 -18.24 10.72
N THR A 6 -8.29 -17.63 9.64
CA THR A 6 -6.85 -17.47 9.43
C THR A 6 -6.37 -16.20 10.12
N PRO A 7 -5.35 -16.27 11.02
CA PRO A 7 -4.79 -15.09 11.67
C PRO A 7 -4.31 -14.04 10.67
N VAL A 8 -4.39 -12.76 11.03
CA VAL A 8 -4.08 -11.64 10.12
C VAL A 8 -2.61 -11.65 9.72
N GLU A 9 -1.70 -11.95 10.66
CA GLU A 9 -0.26 -12.04 10.44
C GLU A 9 0.07 -13.08 9.37
N ARG A 10 -0.67 -14.20 9.40
CA ARG A 10 -0.55 -15.25 8.39
C ARG A 10 -1.02 -14.78 7.02
N LYS A 11 -2.13 -14.05 6.96
CA LYS A 11 -2.63 -13.44 5.71
C LYS A 11 -1.61 -12.46 5.14
N VAL A 12 -0.98 -11.63 5.98
CA VAL A 12 0.07 -10.68 5.58
C VAL A 12 1.28 -11.40 5.00
N LYS A 13 1.78 -12.45 5.67
CA LYS A 13 2.92 -13.24 5.17
C LYS A 13 2.62 -13.89 3.82
N VAL A 14 1.44 -14.48 3.66
CA VAL A 14 1.00 -15.06 2.38
C VAL A 14 0.87 -13.99 1.30
N GLY A 15 0.20 -12.88 1.62
CA GLY A 15 0.02 -11.73 0.74
C GLY A 15 1.34 -11.15 0.23
N TYR A 16 2.32 -10.96 1.11
CA TYR A 16 3.66 -10.49 0.75
C TYR A 16 4.34 -11.39 -0.29
N ARG A 17 4.34 -12.71 -0.06
CA ARG A 17 4.97 -13.69 -0.97
C ARG A 17 4.35 -13.66 -2.36
N VAL A 18 3.02 -13.63 -2.44
CA VAL A 18 2.32 -13.63 -3.74
C VAL A 18 2.41 -12.29 -4.48
N VAL A 19 2.52 -11.18 -3.75
CA VAL A 19 2.79 -9.86 -4.34
C VAL A 19 4.23 -9.78 -4.87
N LYS A 20 5.20 -10.39 -4.16
CA LYS A 20 6.59 -10.53 -4.61
C LYS A 20 6.74 -11.39 -5.89
N GLY A 21 5.72 -12.13 -6.28
CA GLY A 21 5.69 -12.93 -7.51
C GLY A 21 5.85 -14.43 -7.30
N GLU A 22 5.83 -14.93 -6.06
CA GLU A 22 5.85 -16.37 -5.80
C GLU A 22 4.56 -17.05 -6.30
N LYS A 23 4.69 -18.30 -6.78
CA LYS A 23 3.56 -19.08 -7.30
C LYS A 23 2.57 -19.42 -6.18
N ILE A 24 1.28 -19.20 -6.45
CA ILE A 24 0.20 -19.42 -5.47
C ILE A 24 0.04 -20.90 -5.10
N GLN A 25 0.22 -21.84 -6.04
CA GLN A 25 -0.01 -23.27 -5.79
C GLN A 25 0.91 -23.87 -4.71
N PRO A 26 2.25 -23.66 -4.75
CA PRO A 26 3.13 -24.05 -3.64
C PRO A 26 2.73 -23.43 -2.30
N ILE A 27 2.42 -22.13 -2.29
CA ILE A 27 2.04 -21.41 -1.07
C ILE A 27 0.74 -21.97 -0.46
N ALA A 28 -0.25 -22.27 -1.29
CA ALA A 28 -1.51 -22.88 -0.86
C ALA A 28 -1.28 -24.25 -0.21
N ARG A 29 -0.41 -25.08 -0.79
CA ARG A 29 -0.05 -26.39 -0.23
C ARG A 29 0.69 -26.26 1.11
N GLU A 30 1.67 -25.36 1.18
CA GLU A 30 2.48 -25.12 2.39
C GLU A 30 1.63 -24.56 3.55
N THR A 31 0.71 -23.66 3.24
CA THR A 31 -0.07 -22.93 4.26
C THR A 31 -1.42 -23.58 4.55
N GLY A 32 -1.88 -24.53 3.73
CA GLY A 32 -3.22 -25.10 3.82
C GLY A 32 -4.34 -24.08 3.57
N VAL A 33 -4.01 -22.93 2.96
CA VAL A 33 -4.99 -21.89 2.60
C VAL A 33 -5.49 -22.19 1.19
N ASP A 34 -6.80 -22.07 0.98
CA ASP A 34 -7.40 -22.25 -0.32
C ASP A 34 -6.87 -21.22 -1.35
N ARG A 35 -6.66 -21.69 -2.59
CA ARG A 35 -6.09 -20.88 -3.66
C ARG A 35 -6.95 -19.64 -3.95
N THR A 36 -8.29 -19.78 -3.92
CA THR A 36 -9.23 -18.67 -4.18
C THR A 36 -9.08 -17.57 -3.14
N SER A 37 -8.90 -17.95 -1.87
CA SER A 37 -8.63 -16.99 -0.79
C SER A 37 -7.33 -16.22 -1.02
N ILE A 38 -6.29 -16.91 -1.49
CA ILE A 38 -4.98 -16.29 -1.79
C ILE A 38 -5.10 -15.31 -2.97
N TYR A 39 -5.83 -15.67 -4.03
CA TYR A 39 -6.11 -14.76 -5.15
C TYR A 39 -6.82 -13.50 -4.68
N LEU A 40 -7.90 -13.65 -3.89
CA LEU A 40 -8.65 -12.52 -3.34
C LEU A 40 -7.77 -11.61 -2.47
N TRP A 41 -6.92 -12.19 -1.61
CA TRP A 41 -6.01 -11.39 -0.78
C TRP A 41 -4.97 -10.66 -1.62
N LYS A 42 -4.44 -11.29 -2.67
CA LYS A 42 -3.50 -10.65 -3.60
C LYS A 42 -4.13 -9.43 -4.27
N GLU A 43 -5.34 -9.57 -4.81
CA GLU A 43 -6.04 -8.46 -5.47
C GLU A 43 -6.29 -7.29 -4.51
N ARG A 44 -6.80 -7.59 -3.31
CA ARG A 44 -7.03 -6.57 -2.27
C ARG A 44 -5.75 -5.89 -1.84
N ALA A 45 -4.66 -6.65 -1.63
CA ALA A 45 -3.36 -6.10 -1.27
C ALA A 45 -2.82 -5.19 -2.37
N LEU A 46 -2.87 -5.61 -3.64
CA LEU A 46 -2.44 -4.79 -4.77
C LEU A 46 -3.28 -3.53 -4.93
N SER A 47 -4.60 -3.62 -4.75
CA SER A 47 -5.50 -2.46 -4.77
C SER A 47 -5.14 -1.45 -3.69
N ALA A 48 -4.99 -1.90 -2.44
CA ALA A 48 -4.63 -1.04 -1.32
C ALA A 48 -3.23 -0.43 -1.48
N LEU A 49 -2.26 -1.21 -1.97
CA LEU A 49 -0.92 -0.71 -2.27
C LEU A 49 -0.95 0.33 -3.37
N ARG A 50 -1.71 0.12 -4.45
CA ARG A 50 -1.89 1.12 -5.51
C ARG A 50 -2.52 2.39 -4.97
N GLU A 51 -3.60 2.30 -4.22
CA GLU A 51 -4.25 3.49 -3.64
C GLU A 51 -3.32 4.25 -2.68
N ALA A 52 -2.55 3.53 -1.86
CA ALA A 52 -1.63 4.13 -0.90
C ALA A 52 -0.40 4.76 -1.57
N LEU A 53 0.05 4.18 -2.69
CA LEU A 53 1.20 4.65 -3.46
C LEU A 53 0.80 5.57 -4.63
N GLU A 54 -0.51 5.70 -4.90
CA GLU A 54 -1.05 6.62 -5.88
C GLU A 54 -0.52 8.00 -5.52
N PRO A 55 0.20 8.67 -6.42
CA PRO A 55 0.61 10.03 -6.17
C PRO A 55 -0.65 10.89 -6.13
N ARG A 56 -1.23 11.06 -4.93
CA ARG A 56 -2.17 12.15 -4.67
C ARG A 56 -1.49 13.39 -5.25
N LYS A 57 -2.20 14.17 -6.07
CA LYS A 57 -1.68 15.39 -6.73
C LYS A 57 -0.92 16.36 -5.81
N ARG A 58 -1.01 16.15 -4.49
CA ARG A 58 -0.04 16.62 -3.51
C ARG A 58 0.40 15.41 -2.68
N GLY A 59 1.69 15.10 -2.67
CA GLY A 59 2.29 14.35 -1.57
C GLY A 59 1.97 15.03 -0.22
N PRO A 60 2.40 14.49 0.93
CA PRO A 60 2.24 15.20 2.18
C PRO A 60 2.73 16.64 1.98
N LYS A 61 1.82 17.63 2.13
CA LYS A 61 2.20 19.04 2.11
C LYS A 61 3.20 19.17 3.25
N PHE A 62 4.50 19.19 2.92
CA PHE A 62 5.49 19.71 3.85
C PHE A 62 4.93 21.05 4.30
N LYS A 63 4.63 21.18 5.60
CA LYS A 63 4.21 22.47 6.14
C LYS A 63 5.35 23.42 5.78
N LYS A 64 5.10 24.35 4.85
CA LYS A 64 6.05 25.40 4.48
C LYS A 64 6.56 26.00 5.78
N SER A 65 7.87 26.00 5.96
CA SER A 65 8.46 26.65 7.12
C SER A 65 8.09 28.15 7.09
N PRO A 66 8.11 28.85 8.22
CA PRO A 66 7.91 30.30 8.23
C PRO A 66 8.83 31.03 7.24
N LYS A 67 10.07 30.52 7.05
CA LYS A 67 11.05 31.04 6.09
C LYS A 67 10.60 30.89 4.63
N ASP A 68 9.97 29.77 4.28
CA ASP A 68 9.46 29.56 2.92
C ASP A 68 8.33 30.54 2.58
N LYS A 69 7.51 30.90 3.58
CA LYS A 69 6.46 31.92 3.41
C LYS A 69 7.04 33.33 3.27
N GLU A 70 8.15 33.61 3.93
CA GLU A 70 8.85 34.89 3.85
C GLU A 70 9.53 35.07 2.49
N ILE A 71 10.17 34.02 1.97
CA ILE A 71 10.77 34.00 0.63
C ILE A 71 9.70 34.20 -0.47
N GLU A 72 8.52 33.61 -0.31
CA GLU A 72 7.42 33.75 -1.26
C GLU A 72 6.83 35.18 -1.26
N LYS A 73 6.62 35.77 -0.08
CA LYS A 73 6.23 37.19 0.06
C LYS A 73 7.25 38.14 -0.56
N LEU A 74 8.54 37.87 -0.39
CA LEU A 74 9.59 38.67 -1.00
C LEU A 74 9.56 38.54 -2.52
N ARG A 75 9.39 37.33 -3.07
CA ARG A 75 9.25 37.13 -4.52
C ARG A 75 8.05 37.86 -5.11
N GLU A 76 6.90 37.84 -4.46
CA GLU A 76 5.70 38.55 -4.91
C GLU A 76 5.91 40.07 -4.94
N LYS A 77 6.62 40.62 -3.95
CA LYS A 77 6.93 42.05 -3.86
C LYS A 77 7.95 42.54 -4.90
N TRP A 78 8.79 41.65 -5.42
CA TRP A 78 9.78 41.97 -6.46
C TRP A 78 9.23 41.88 -7.89
N ILE A 79 8.06 41.27 -8.06
CA ILE A 79 7.40 41.08 -9.37
C ILE A 79 6.28 42.12 -9.58
N SER A 80 5.84 42.83 -8.52
CA SER A 80 4.93 43.98 -8.56
C SER A 80 5.68 45.30 -8.71
#